data_AF-A0A9E5YYM3-F1
#
_entry.id   AF-A0A9E5YYM3-F1
#
_cell.length_a   1.000
_cell.length_b   1.000
_cell.length_c   1.000
_cell.angle_alpha   90.00
_cell.angle_beta   90.00
_cell.angle_gamma   90.00
#
_symmetry.space_group_name_H-M   'P 1'
#
loop_
_entity.id
_entity.type
_entity.pdbx_description
1 polymer ?
#
loop_
_entity_poly.entity_id
_entity_poly.type
_entity_poly.pdbx_seq_one_letter_code
_entity_poly.pdbx_strand_id
1 'polypeptide(L)'
;MIKSIRYCFFLIIMLTCTNLKGFQTGEKLTYAIKYGVITAGQAVLEVGETVYHDSIDCYLIKSTSKTNSFFDTVFRVRDKIESVLDKKRFVSYKFTKKLREGSYRQDRIHFYYPDQNFSLYLKYSKKQKRFKEKRMEIPSDTQDILSAFYWTRNQDLEVGKSVFINVTVDGRNCNTEIKILRKEEIKTIFGLKECLVIEPVLLGEAIFKQTGNILVWITNDEYKVPIKMESKIIFGSFKAILKDAENVPYTNK
;
A
#
# COMPACT_ATOMS: atom_id res chain seq x y z
N MET A 1 -58.90 35.93 -7.66
CA MET A 1 -57.70 36.52 -8.32
C MET A 1 -56.68 36.73 -7.22
N ILE A 2 -55.56 36.02 -7.07
CA ILE A 2 -54.57 35.48 -8.01
C ILE A 2 -53.94 34.23 -7.36
N LYS A 3 -54.28 33.02 -7.83
CA LYS A 3 -53.38 31.96 -8.35
C LYS A 3 -51.86 32.17 -8.17
N SER A 4 -51.17 31.05 -7.89
CA SER A 4 -49.75 30.75 -8.10
C SER A 4 -48.71 31.32 -7.14
N ILE A 5 -48.46 30.61 -6.03
CA ILE A 5 -47.09 30.35 -5.55
C ILE A 5 -46.97 28.84 -5.32
N ARG A 6 -46.83 28.14 -6.45
CA ARG A 6 -46.34 26.76 -6.57
C ARG A 6 -44.89 26.93 -7.01
N TYR A 7 -43.96 26.16 -6.43
CA TYR A 7 -42.52 26.11 -6.74
C TYR A 7 -41.63 27.18 -6.06
N CYS A 8 -41.07 26.84 -4.90
CA CYS A 8 -39.65 27.07 -4.54
C CYS A 8 -39.38 26.65 -3.09
N PHE A 9 -39.63 25.37 -2.75
CA PHE A 9 -38.86 24.76 -1.67
C PHE A 9 -37.67 24.06 -2.32
N PHE A 10 -36.61 24.84 -2.46
CA PHE A 10 -35.32 24.44 -3.00
C PHE A 10 -34.82 23.24 -2.19
N LEU A 11 -34.70 22.11 -2.87
CA LEU A 11 -34.08 20.90 -2.37
C LEU A 11 -32.60 21.23 -2.10
N ILE A 12 -32.26 21.57 -0.86
CA ILE A 12 -30.87 21.59 -0.41
C ILE A 12 -30.44 20.11 -0.31
N ILE A 13 -30.11 19.51 -1.45
CA ILE A 13 -29.18 18.39 -1.45
C ILE A 13 -27.85 19.01 -1.06
N MET A 14 -27.53 18.97 0.23
CA MET A 14 -26.14 18.92 0.66
C MET A 14 -25.54 17.74 -0.09
N LEU A 15 -24.90 18.01 -1.23
CA LEU A 15 -23.84 17.15 -1.73
C LEU A 15 -22.79 17.19 -0.63
N THR A 16 -22.94 16.34 0.39
CA THR A 16 -21.79 15.83 1.09
C THR A 16 -21.00 15.13 0.01
N CYS A 17 -20.05 15.86 -0.57
CA CYS A 17 -18.99 15.28 -1.36
C CYS A 17 -18.19 14.45 -0.35
N THR A 18 -18.71 13.27 -0.01
CA THR A 18 -17.96 12.25 0.69
C THR A 18 -16.83 11.96 -0.27
N ASN A 19 -15.67 12.55 -0.01
CA ASN A 19 -14.41 12.07 -0.55
C ASN A 19 -14.31 10.62 -0.09
N LEU A 20 -14.89 9.71 -0.88
CA LEU A 20 -14.81 8.28 -0.65
C LEU A 20 -13.36 7.91 -0.89
N LYS A 21 -12.59 7.95 0.19
CA LYS A 21 -11.24 7.45 0.23
C LYS A 21 -11.33 5.95 0.05
N GLY A 22 -10.37 5.37 -0.68
CA GLY A 22 -10.31 3.94 -0.89
C GLY A 22 -10.21 3.14 0.42
N PHE A 23 -9.90 3.78 1.54
CA PHE A 23 -9.67 3.21 2.86
C PHE A 23 -10.01 4.23 3.97
N GLN A 24 -10.03 3.76 5.22
CA GLN A 24 -10.28 4.61 6.39
C GLN A 24 -9.39 4.24 7.60
N THR A 25 -9.34 5.11 8.59
CA THR A 25 -8.73 4.81 9.89
C THR A 25 -9.41 3.58 10.51
N GLY A 26 -8.61 2.69 11.09
CA GLY A 26 -9.07 1.45 11.71
C GLY A 26 -9.16 0.27 10.73
N GLU A 27 -8.98 0.50 9.42
CA GLU A 27 -8.96 -0.57 8.43
C GLU A 27 -7.83 -1.57 8.75
N LYS A 28 -8.18 -2.85 8.73
CA LYS A 28 -7.24 -3.95 8.94
C LYS A 28 -7.52 -5.09 7.97
N LEU A 29 -6.51 -5.46 7.19
CA LEU A 29 -6.57 -6.50 6.17
C LEU A 29 -5.58 -7.61 6.52
N THR A 30 -6.11 -8.81 6.76
CA THR A 30 -5.31 -9.98 7.13
C THR A 30 -5.18 -10.94 5.96
N TYR A 31 -3.96 -11.31 5.62
CA TYR A 31 -3.61 -12.17 4.49
C TYR A 31 -2.98 -13.48 4.95
N ALA A 32 -3.38 -14.58 4.31
CA ALA A 32 -2.61 -15.83 4.34
C ALA A 32 -1.49 -15.76 3.29
N ILE A 33 -0.25 -15.99 3.72
CA ILE A 33 0.92 -16.10 2.85
C ILE A 33 1.11 -17.56 2.47
N LYS A 34 1.03 -17.86 1.18
CA LYS A 34 1.21 -19.19 0.61
C LYS A 34 2.47 -19.29 -0.23
N TYR A 35 3.14 -20.42 -0.10
CA TYR A 35 4.21 -20.87 -0.99
C TYR A 35 3.74 -22.15 -1.67
N GLY A 36 3.42 -22.06 -2.96
CA GLY A 36 2.68 -23.12 -3.64
C GLY A 36 1.32 -23.39 -2.97
N VAL A 37 1.07 -24.64 -2.55
CA VAL A 37 -0.18 -25.04 -1.88
C VAL A 37 -0.15 -24.83 -0.36
N ILE A 38 1.03 -24.60 0.22
CA ILE A 38 1.25 -24.57 1.66
C ILE A 38 1.07 -23.15 2.19
N THR A 39 0.39 -22.99 3.33
CA THR A 39 0.30 -21.70 4.04
C THR A 39 1.50 -21.54 4.96
N ALA A 40 2.44 -20.68 4.56
CA ALA A 40 3.71 -20.44 5.24
C ALA A 40 3.60 -19.40 6.38
N GLY A 41 2.63 -18.49 6.31
CA GLY A 41 2.51 -17.41 7.28
C GLY A 41 1.29 -16.54 7.10
N GLN A 42 1.33 -15.39 7.77
CA GLN A 42 0.31 -14.35 7.76
C GLN A 42 0.97 -12.99 7.56
N ALA A 43 0.32 -12.12 6.80
CA ALA A 43 0.62 -10.68 6.77
C ALA A 43 -0.62 -9.88 7.18
N VAL A 44 -0.41 -8.72 7.79
CA VAL A 44 -1.49 -7.82 8.21
C VAL A 44 -1.13 -6.41 7.76
N LEU A 45 -2.06 -5.75 7.05
CA LEU A 45 -2.04 -4.32 6.77
C LEU A 45 -3.02 -3.61 7.69
N GLU A 46 -2.59 -2.54 8.34
CA GLU A 46 -3.40 -1.75 9.27
C GLU A 46 -3.25 -0.26 8.99
N VAL A 47 -4.36 0.48 9.05
CA VAL A 47 -4.38 1.94 8.96
C VAL A 47 -4.72 2.51 10.34
N GLY A 48 -3.72 3.06 11.01
CA GLY A 48 -3.90 3.80 12.26
C GLY A 48 -3.80 5.31 12.06
N GLU A 49 -3.78 6.03 13.18
CA GLU A 49 -3.54 7.48 13.22
C GLU A 49 -2.23 7.79 13.95
N THR A 50 -1.59 8.88 13.56
CA THR A 50 -0.46 9.47 14.26
C THR A 50 -0.40 10.95 13.96
N VAL A 51 0.34 11.71 14.76
CA VAL A 51 0.71 13.09 14.47
C VAL A 51 2.19 13.14 14.12
N TYR A 52 2.54 13.93 13.10
CA TYR A 52 3.93 14.22 12.73
C TYR A 52 4.29 15.66 13.13
N HIS A 53 5.43 15.85 13.79
CA HIS A 53 5.86 17.15 14.36
C HIS A 53 4.75 17.89 15.11
N ASP A 54 4.02 17.16 15.95
CA ASP A 54 2.99 17.64 16.89
C ASP A 54 1.82 18.44 16.30
N SER A 55 1.73 18.54 14.97
CA SER A 55 0.76 19.43 14.30
C SER A 55 0.17 18.88 13.00
N ILE A 56 0.77 17.84 12.41
CA ILE A 56 0.33 17.29 11.13
C ILE A 56 -0.36 15.95 11.36
N ASP A 57 -1.67 15.90 11.09
CA ASP A 57 -2.44 14.67 11.15
C ASP A 57 -2.03 13.72 10.03
N CYS A 58 -1.61 12.52 10.42
CA CYS A 58 -1.14 11.50 9.49
C CYS A 58 -1.89 10.17 9.70
N TYR A 59 -1.99 9.40 8.62
CA TYR A 59 -2.19 7.97 8.72
C TYR A 59 -0.87 7.30 9.15
N LEU A 60 -0.98 6.32 10.04
CA LEU A 60 0.10 5.38 10.35
C LEU A 60 -0.24 4.05 9.71
N ILE A 61 0.28 3.82 8.51
CA ILE A 61 0.06 2.57 7.77
C ILE A 61 1.12 1.57 8.22
N LYS A 62 0.68 0.41 8.71
CA LYS A 62 1.57 -0.67 9.18
C LYS A 62 1.38 -1.91 8.33
N SER A 63 2.49 -2.56 8.01
CA SER A 63 2.51 -3.91 7.45
C SER A 63 3.35 -4.80 8.36
N THR A 64 2.76 -5.88 8.86
CA THR A 64 3.47 -6.89 9.64
C THR A 64 3.36 -8.25 8.97
N SER A 65 4.43 -9.03 8.98
CA SER A 65 4.44 -10.38 8.42
C SER A 65 5.11 -11.35 9.38
N LYS A 66 4.49 -12.52 9.56
CA LYS A 66 5.03 -13.59 10.40
C LYS A 66 4.79 -14.95 9.78
N THR A 67 5.75 -15.85 9.95
CA THR A 67 5.56 -17.28 9.65
C THR A 67 4.67 -17.95 10.68
N ASN A 68 4.01 -19.03 10.28
CA ASN A 68 3.20 -19.83 11.19
C ASN A 68 4.09 -20.61 12.16
N SER A 69 3.56 -20.98 13.33
CA SER A 69 4.30 -21.69 14.39
C SER A 69 4.98 -22.98 13.92
N PHE A 70 4.34 -23.73 13.01
CA PHE A 70 4.92 -24.93 12.41
C PHE A 70 6.14 -24.64 11.51
N PHE A 71 6.18 -23.48 10.85
CA PHE A 71 7.28 -23.09 9.96
C PHE A 71 8.34 -22.23 10.64
N ASP A 72 8.08 -21.73 11.86
CA ASP A 72 9.03 -20.91 12.62
C ASP A 72 10.36 -21.64 12.91
N THR A 73 10.32 -22.96 13.08
CA THR A 73 11.51 -23.79 13.32
C THR A 73 12.37 -23.99 12.07
N VAL A 74 11.79 -23.82 10.87
CA VAL A 74 12.48 -23.98 9.59
C VAL A 74 12.98 -22.64 9.07
N PHE A 75 12.11 -21.63 9.01
CA PHE A 75 12.46 -20.28 8.56
C PHE A 75 11.52 -19.25 9.19
N ARG A 76 12.00 -18.54 10.21
CA ARG A 76 11.18 -17.57 10.96
C ARG A 76 11.18 -16.18 10.31
N VAL A 77 10.00 -15.64 10.00
CA VAL A 77 9.79 -14.25 9.54
C VAL A 77 9.10 -13.43 10.62
N ARG A 78 9.58 -12.20 10.89
CA ARG A 78 8.98 -11.21 11.80
C ARG A 78 9.22 -9.80 11.28
N ASP A 79 8.58 -9.48 10.18
CA ASP A 79 8.80 -8.21 9.49
C ASP A 79 7.81 -7.16 9.97
N LYS A 80 8.28 -5.91 10.00
CA LYS A 80 7.48 -4.74 10.31
C LYS A 80 7.89 -3.59 9.41
N ILE A 81 6.93 -3.03 8.70
CA ILE A 81 7.08 -1.87 7.85
C ILE A 81 6.03 -0.85 8.26
N GLU A 82 6.40 0.42 8.36
CA GLU A 82 5.49 1.50 8.76
C GLU A 82 5.69 2.72 7.86
N SER A 83 4.60 3.38 7.48
CA SER A 83 4.57 4.65 6.76
C SER A 83 3.75 5.68 7.54
N VAL A 84 4.28 6.90 7.63
CA VAL A 84 3.59 8.09 8.15
C VAL A 84 3.22 8.95 6.96
N LEU A 85 1.92 9.00 6.65
CA LEU A 85 1.35 9.61 5.45
C LEU A 85 0.43 10.77 5.84
N ASP A 86 0.69 11.97 5.33
CA ASP A 86 -0.16 13.16 5.53
C ASP A 86 -1.61 12.91 5.08
N LYS A 87 -2.61 13.15 5.95
CA LYS A 87 -4.03 12.92 5.61
C LYS A 87 -4.61 13.91 4.59
N LYS A 88 -4.02 15.11 4.48
CA LYS A 88 -4.46 16.24 3.65
C LYS A 88 -3.69 16.31 2.34
N ARG A 89 -2.36 16.33 2.40
CA ARG A 89 -1.48 16.42 1.23
C ARG A 89 -1.21 15.08 0.57
N PHE A 90 -1.44 13.98 1.29
CA PHE A 90 -1.17 12.62 0.82
C PHE A 90 0.31 12.41 0.43
N VAL A 91 1.23 13.00 1.18
CA VAL A 91 2.69 12.82 1.02
C VAL A 91 3.28 12.05 2.18
N SER A 92 4.33 11.29 1.91
CA SER A 92 5.05 10.53 2.94
C SER A 92 5.96 11.46 3.75
N TYR A 93 6.03 11.27 5.06
CA TYR A 93 6.99 11.96 5.93
C TYR A 93 8.04 11.02 6.51
N LYS A 94 7.64 9.79 6.83
CA LYS A 94 8.54 8.81 7.42
C LYS A 94 8.17 7.39 7.00
N PHE A 95 9.16 6.63 6.59
CA PHE A 95 9.04 5.21 6.33
C PHE A 95 10.05 4.44 7.17
N THR A 96 9.64 3.32 7.76
CA THR A 96 10.55 2.41 8.47
C THR A 96 10.36 0.98 8.00
N LYS A 97 11.46 0.24 7.86
CA LYS A 97 11.46 -1.16 7.42
C LYS A 97 12.41 -1.96 8.30
N LYS A 98 11.85 -2.86 9.11
CA LYS A 98 12.55 -3.79 9.97
C LYS A 98 12.23 -5.22 9.51
N LEU A 99 13.19 -5.87 8.86
CA LEU A 99 13.05 -7.25 8.41
C LEU A 99 13.81 -8.19 9.34
N ARG A 100 13.19 -9.33 9.67
CA ARG A 100 13.72 -10.36 10.56
C ARG A 100 13.36 -11.73 9.99
N GLU A 101 14.17 -12.22 9.07
CA GLU A 101 13.89 -13.43 8.27
C GLU A 101 15.03 -14.44 8.45
N GLY A 102 14.81 -15.53 9.18
CA GLY A 102 15.87 -16.49 9.51
C GLY A 102 17.06 -15.82 10.23
N SER A 103 18.24 -15.80 9.58
CA SER A 103 19.44 -15.06 10.01
C SER A 103 19.54 -13.64 9.40
N TYR A 104 18.76 -13.36 8.37
CA TYR A 104 18.73 -12.07 7.69
C TYR A 104 18.07 -11.00 8.57
N ARG A 105 18.72 -9.84 8.65
CA ARG A 105 18.25 -8.70 9.43
C ARG A 105 18.50 -7.43 8.64
N GLN A 106 17.50 -6.58 8.54
CA GLN A 106 17.61 -5.29 7.88
C GLN A 106 16.80 -4.24 8.63
N ASP A 107 17.44 -3.12 8.95
CA ASP A 107 16.79 -1.95 9.53
C ASP A 107 17.05 -0.74 8.66
N ARG A 108 15.96 -0.09 8.23
CA ARG A 108 15.99 1.10 7.40
C ARG A 108 14.98 2.12 7.89
N ILE A 109 15.35 3.38 7.76
CA ILE A 109 14.51 4.54 8.05
C ILE A 109 14.65 5.49 6.87
N HIS A 110 13.55 6.09 6.46
CA HIS A 110 13.54 7.10 5.42
C HIS A 110 12.74 8.29 5.94
N PHE A 111 13.36 9.46 5.95
CA PHE A 111 12.68 10.73 6.23
C PHE A 111 12.51 11.50 4.95
N TYR A 112 11.31 12.03 4.73
CA TYR A 112 10.96 12.77 3.52
C TYR A 112 10.75 14.24 3.86
N TYR A 113 11.29 15.10 3.01
CA TYR A 113 11.17 16.55 3.11
C TYR A 113 10.56 17.06 1.80
N PRO A 114 9.25 16.80 1.57
CA PRO A 114 8.60 17.05 0.28
C PRO A 114 8.67 18.53 -0.13
N ASP A 115 8.60 19.46 0.82
CA ASP A 115 8.69 20.91 0.56
C ASP A 115 10.10 21.38 0.16
N GLN A 116 11.10 20.52 0.35
CA GLN A 116 12.51 20.78 0.04
C GLN A 116 13.03 19.84 -1.06
N ASN A 117 12.17 19.01 -1.66
CA ASN A 117 12.51 18.06 -2.73
C ASN A 117 13.69 17.13 -2.40
N PHE A 118 13.81 16.69 -1.15
CA PHE A 118 14.81 15.68 -0.80
C PHE A 118 14.32 14.72 0.29
N SER A 119 15.08 13.65 0.47
CA SER A 119 14.89 12.70 1.55
C SER A 119 16.21 12.21 2.13
N LEU A 120 16.17 11.73 3.38
CA LEU A 120 17.29 11.10 4.06
C LEU A 120 16.99 9.61 4.24
N TYR A 121 17.78 8.77 3.57
CA TYR A 121 17.70 7.32 3.67
C TYR A 121 18.79 6.80 4.61
N LEU A 122 18.38 6.13 5.68
CA LEU A 122 19.25 5.56 6.69
C LEU A 122 19.19 4.03 6.64
N LYS A 123 20.34 3.38 6.49
CA LYS A 123 20.48 1.91 6.53
C LYS A 123 21.42 1.49 7.65
N TYR A 124 20.97 0.62 8.54
CA TYR A 124 21.81 0.11 9.62
C TYR A 124 22.93 -0.78 9.07
N SER A 125 24.17 -0.52 9.49
CA SER A 125 25.33 -1.33 9.16
C SER A 125 25.75 -2.16 10.36
N LYS A 126 25.58 -3.49 10.29
CA LYS A 126 26.05 -4.41 11.35
C LYS A 126 27.56 -4.30 11.59
N LYS A 127 28.35 -4.18 10.51
CA LYS A 127 29.82 -4.07 10.57
C LYS A 127 30.27 -2.82 11.35
N GLN A 128 29.60 -1.69 11.13
CA GLN A 128 29.96 -0.41 11.74
C GLN A 128 29.13 -0.06 12.98
N LYS A 129 28.17 -0.92 13.35
CA LYS A 129 27.22 -0.73 14.47
C LYS A 129 26.54 0.65 14.48
N ARG A 130 26.22 1.20 13.31
CA ARG A 130 25.59 2.53 13.14
C ARG A 130 24.73 2.60 11.89
N PHE A 131 23.86 3.60 11.83
CA PHE A 131 23.18 3.95 10.58
C PHE A 131 24.12 4.67 9.63
N LYS A 132 24.06 4.29 8.35
CA LYS A 132 24.64 5.05 7.25
C LYS A 132 23.54 5.87 6.60
N GLU A 133 23.78 7.16 6.46
CA GLU A 133 22.86 8.09 5.84
C GLU A 133 23.22 8.32 4.38
N LYS A 134 22.19 8.51 3.56
CA LYS A 134 22.28 8.96 2.18
C LYS A 134 21.19 9.99 1.94
N ARG A 135 21.57 11.22 1.57
CA ARG A 135 20.63 12.20 1.03
C ARG A 135 20.28 11.86 -0.41
N MET A 136 19.01 12.00 -0.78
CA MET A 136 18.52 11.79 -2.14
C MET A 136 17.65 12.95 -2.55
N GLU A 137 17.89 13.52 -3.72
CA GLU A 137 16.94 14.43 -4.37
C GLU A 137 15.75 13.63 -4.89
N ILE A 138 14.55 14.10 -4.59
CA ILE A 138 13.30 13.43 -4.94
C ILE A 138 12.23 14.47 -5.28
N PRO A 139 11.32 14.19 -6.23
CA PRO A 139 10.11 14.99 -6.43
C PRO A 139 9.27 15.11 -5.14
N SER A 140 8.54 16.21 -4.98
CA SER A 140 7.74 16.49 -3.78
C SER A 140 6.59 15.51 -3.54
N ASP A 141 6.11 14.85 -4.59
CA ASP A 141 5.01 13.86 -4.57
C ASP A 141 5.49 12.42 -4.35
N THR A 142 6.79 12.22 -4.15
CA THR A 142 7.39 10.89 -3.98
C THR A 142 6.82 10.17 -2.76
N GLN A 143 6.45 8.91 -2.97
CA GLN A 143 5.90 8.03 -1.94
C GLN A 143 6.90 6.97 -1.48
N ASP A 144 6.64 6.38 -0.33
CA ASP A 144 7.15 5.06 0.01
C ASP A 144 6.25 3.95 -0.54
N ILE A 145 6.68 2.70 -0.41
CA ILE A 145 5.95 1.56 -0.97
C ILE A 145 4.54 1.35 -0.37
N LEU A 146 4.32 1.68 0.91
CA LEU A 146 3.01 1.53 1.55
C LEU A 146 2.12 2.69 1.15
N SER A 147 2.61 3.93 1.24
CA SER A 147 1.83 5.10 0.83
C SER A 147 1.49 5.09 -0.66
N ALA A 148 2.38 4.62 -1.55
CA ALA A 148 2.10 4.43 -2.97
C ALA A 148 0.96 3.42 -3.21
N PHE A 149 0.93 2.33 -2.43
CA PHE A 149 -0.13 1.33 -2.51
C PHE A 149 -1.50 1.92 -2.13
N TYR A 150 -1.56 2.70 -1.06
CA TYR A 150 -2.80 3.38 -0.64
C TYR A 150 -3.16 4.58 -1.53
N TRP A 151 -2.17 5.25 -2.14
CA TRP A 151 -2.39 6.26 -3.19
C TRP A 151 -3.09 5.65 -4.40
N THR A 152 -2.67 4.45 -4.81
CA THR A 152 -3.24 3.72 -5.95
C THR A 152 -4.74 3.46 -5.77
N ARG A 153 -5.18 3.18 -4.53
CA ARG A 153 -6.60 2.95 -4.20
C ARG A 153 -7.47 4.20 -4.42
N ASN A 154 -6.87 5.38 -4.40
CA ASN A 154 -7.56 6.65 -4.62
C ASN A 154 -7.50 7.13 -6.08
N GLN A 155 -6.89 6.37 -6.99
CA GLN A 155 -6.81 6.75 -8.40
C GLN A 155 -7.99 6.20 -9.20
N ASP A 156 -8.31 6.87 -10.30
CA ASP A 156 -9.16 6.31 -11.35
C ASP A 156 -8.36 5.30 -12.18
N LEU A 157 -8.78 4.05 -12.14
CA LEU A 157 -8.05 2.93 -12.74
C LEU A 157 -8.86 2.35 -13.90
N GLU A 158 -8.30 2.45 -15.11
CA GLU A 158 -8.95 1.99 -16.33
C GLU A 158 -8.10 0.92 -17.01
N VAL A 159 -8.74 -0.20 -17.37
CA VAL A 159 -8.08 -1.32 -18.05
C VAL A 159 -7.42 -0.87 -19.35
N GLY A 160 -6.17 -1.29 -19.56
CA GLY A 160 -5.35 -0.92 -20.71
C GLY A 160 -4.59 0.40 -20.54
N LYS A 161 -4.84 1.16 -19.47
CA LYS A 161 -4.10 2.37 -19.12
C LYS A 161 -3.09 2.10 -17.99
N SER A 162 -2.30 3.13 -17.69
CA SER A 162 -1.35 3.16 -16.58
C SER A 162 -1.48 4.47 -15.80
N VAL A 163 -1.15 4.41 -14.51
CA VAL A 163 -0.89 5.59 -13.68
C VAL A 163 0.58 5.59 -13.26
N PHE A 164 1.16 6.77 -13.06
CA PHE A 164 2.58 6.93 -12.76
C PHE A 164 2.78 7.60 -11.40
N ILE A 165 3.77 7.13 -10.64
CA ILE A 165 4.11 7.68 -9.34
C ILE A 165 5.59 7.49 -9.02
N ASN A 166 6.20 8.49 -8.38
CA ASN A 166 7.55 8.35 -7.83
C ASN A 166 7.52 7.54 -6.54
N VAL A 167 8.30 6.47 -6.46
CA VAL A 167 8.39 5.61 -5.28
C VAL A 167 9.84 5.42 -4.90
N THR A 168 10.16 5.56 -3.61
CA THR A 168 11.49 5.17 -3.15
C THR A 168 11.55 3.68 -2.84
N VAL A 169 12.57 3.01 -3.39
CA VAL A 169 12.84 1.60 -3.15
C VAL A 169 14.33 1.46 -2.85
N ASP A 170 14.63 0.92 -1.67
CA ASP A 170 15.99 0.52 -1.31
C ASP A 170 17.08 1.61 -1.43
N GLY A 171 16.71 2.88 -1.19
CA GLY A 171 17.62 4.02 -1.28
C GLY A 171 17.83 4.54 -2.71
N ARG A 172 16.81 4.35 -3.56
CA ARG A 172 16.68 4.90 -4.91
C ARG A 172 15.29 5.50 -5.06
N ASN A 173 15.17 6.53 -5.89
CA ASN A 173 13.87 7.02 -6.36
C ASN A 173 13.58 6.37 -7.72
N CYS A 174 12.38 5.85 -7.89
CA CYS A 174 11.97 5.11 -9.08
C CYS A 174 10.68 5.71 -9.61
N ASN A 175 10.66 6.13 -10.88
CA ASN A 175 9.40 6.36 -11.57
C ASN A 175 8.72 4.99 -11.75
N THR A 176 7.54 4.82 -11.16
CA THR A 176 6.82 3.55 -11.12
C THR A 176 5.58 3.66 -11.98
N GLU A 177 5.49 2.80 -12.99
CA GLU A 177 4.28 2.62 -13.78
C GLU A 177 3.41 1.57 -13.11
N ILE A 178 2.16 1.91 -12.80
CA ILE A 178 1.16 0.94 -12.36
C ILE A 178 0.27 0.65 -13.55
N LYS A 179 0.45 -0.52 -14.15
CA LYS A 179 -0.34 -0.98 -15.31
C LYS A 179 -1.65 -1.59 -14.84
N ILE A 180 -2.78 -1.20 -15.45
CA ILE A 180 -4.08 -1.78 -15.18
C ILE A 180 -4.36 -2.80 -16.29
N LEU A 181 -4.11 -4.08 -16.01
CA LEU A 181 -3.98 -5.09 -17.06
C LEU A 181 -5.33 -5.58 -17.58
N ARG A 182 -6.22 -5.97 -16.67
CA ARG A 182 -7.49 -6.64 -16.99
C ARG A 182 -8.42 -6.69 -15.79
N LYS A 183 -9.64 -7.14 -16.02
CA LYS A 183 -10.60 -7.55 -15.00
C LYS A 183 -10.62 -9.06 -14.84
N GLU A 184 -10.76 -9.54 -13.62
CA GLU A 184 -10.98 -10.94 -13.30
C GLU A 184 -12.03 -11.06 -12.20
N GLU A 185 -12.97 -11.99 -12.38
CA GLU A 185 -13.88 -12.36 -11.31
C GLU A 185 -13.22 -13.44 -10.43
N ILE A 186 -13.10 -13.18 -9.13
CA ILE A 186 -12.45 -14.09 -8.19
C ILE A 186 -13.30 -14.30 -6.93
N LYS A 187 -13.22 -15.51 -6.38
CA LYS A 187 -13.83 -15.83 -5.08
C LYS A 187 -13.05 -15.15 -3.95
N THR A 188 -13.74 -14.35 -3.15
CA THR A 188 -13.17 -13.57 -2.04
C THR A 188 -13.88 -13.90 -0.73
N ILE A 189 -13.45 -13.27 0.37
CA ILE A 189 -14.18 -13.31 1.64
C ILE A 189 -15.51 -12.56 1.60
N PHE A 190 -15.71 -11.70 0.59
CA PHE A 190 -16.94 -10.95 0.35
C PHE A 190 -17.81 -11.59 -0.73
N GLY A 191 -17.59 -12.88 -1.04
CA GLY A 191 -18.22 -13.57 -2.16
C GLY A 191 -17.47 -13.39 -3.47
N LEU A 192 -18.16 -13.66 -4.58
CA LEU A 192 -17.61 -13.54 -5.93
C LEU A 192 -17.55 -12.05 -6.32
N LYS A 193 -16.38 -11.54 -6.69
CA LYS A 193 -16.18 -10.11 -6.99
C LYS A 193 -15.35 -9.91 -8.25
N GLU A 194 -15.75 -8.95 -9.07
CA GLU A 194 -14.91 -8.41 -10.14
C GLU A 194 -13.75 -7.61 -9.54
N CYS A 195 -12.53 -7.95 -9.93
CA CYS A 195 -11.30 -7.30 -9.48
C CYS A 195 -10.50 -6.79 -10.67
N LEU A 196 -9.84 -5.64 -10.52
CA LEU A 196 -8.80 -5.19 -11.43
C LEU A 196 -7.49 -5.90 -11.08
N VAL A 197 -6.77 -6.37 -12.10
CA VAL A 197 -5.41 -6.89 -11.96
C VAL A 197 -4.42 -5.80 -12.35
N ILE A 198 -3.62 -5.35 -11.40
CA ILE A 198 -2.61 -4.31 -11.60
C ILE A 198 -1.19 -4.87 -11.45
N GLU A 199 -0.24 -4.26 -12.15
CA GLU A 199 1.19 -4.61 -12.09
C GLU A 199 2.03 -3.34 -11.90
N PRO A 200 2.71 -3.18 -10.74
CA PRO A 200 3.70 -2.12 -10.58
C PRO A 200 5.01 -2.49 -11.27
N VAL A 201 5.49 -1.62 -12.16
CA VAL A 201 6.72 -1.75 -12.92
C VAL A 201 7.65 -0.58 -12.58
N LEU A 202 8.80 -0.88 -12.00
CA LEU A 202 9.84 0.12 -11.72
C LEU A 202 10.58 0.46 -13.02
N LEU A 203 10.50 1.71 -13.47
CA LEU A 203 11.18 2.18 -14.68
C LEU A 203 12.64 2.54 -14.36
N GLY A 204 13.57 2.13 -15.23
CA GLY A 204 15.00 2.50 -15.15
C GLY A 204 15.98 1.35 -15.44
N GLU A 205 17.10 1.68 -16.09
CA GLU A 205 18.06 0.74 -16.70
C GLU A 205 18.72 -0.25 -15.71
N ALA A 206 18.91 0.15 -14.46
CA ALA A 206 19.68 -0.63 -13.47
C ALA A 206 18.83 -1.42 -12.45
N ILE A 207 17.50 -1.44 -12.60
CA ILE A 207 16.56 -2.03 -11.62
C ILE A 207 15.88 -3.30 -12.18
N PHE A 208 15.96 -3.51 -13.49
CA PHE A 208 15.28 -4.57 -14.23
C PHE A 208 15.67 -6.02 -13.88
N LYS A 209 16.66 -6.24 -13.00
CA LYS A 209 17.19 -7.59 -12.72
C LYS A 209 16.61 -8.30 -11.50
N GLN A 210 15.76 -7.69 -10.67
CA GLN A 210 15.50 -8.25 -9.33
C GLN A 210 14.06 -8.37 -8.81
N THR A 211 13.04 -7.94 -9.54
CA THR A 211 11.65 -8.11 -9.06
C THR A 211 10.87 -8.93 -10.07
N GLY A 212 10.66 -10.21 -9.77
CA GLY A 212 9.73 -11.03 -10.54
C GLY A 212 8.33 -10.38 -10.56
N ASN A 213 7.57 -10.64 -11.61
CA ASN A 213 6.29 -9.98 -11.86
C ASN A 213 5.38 -10.06 -10.63
N ILE A 214 5.00 -8.90 -10.08
CA ILE A 214 4.05 -8.77 -8.99
C ILE A 214 2.71 -8.39 -9.61
N LEU A 215 1.71 -9.22 -9.40
CA LEU A 215 0.33 -8.92 -9.75
C LEU A 215 -0.48 -8.68 -8.47
N VAL A 216 -1.31 -7.65 -8.47
CA VAL A 216 -2.22 -7.35 -7.37
C VAL A 216 -3.64 -7.31 -7.91
N TRP A 217 -4.55 -8.02 -7.25
CA TRP A 217 -5.97 -7.97 -7.49
C TRP A 217 -6.59 -7.05 -6.45
N ILE A 218 -7.20 -5.97 -6.92
CA ILE A 218 -7.99 -5.03 -6.12
C ILE A 218 -9.44 -5.11 -6.58
N THR A 219 -10.42 -4.94 -5.69
CA THR A 219 -11.83 -4.92 -6.10
C THR A 219 -12.07 -3.81 -7.13
N ASN A 220 -12.96 -4.06 -8.09
CA ASN A 220 -13.35 -3.05 -9.09
C ASN A 220 -14.50 -2.18 -8.57
N ASP A 221 -14.22 -1.39 -7.55
CA ASP A 221 -15.13 -0.43 -6.93
C ASP A 221 -14.33 0.78 -6.41
N GLU A 222 -15.00 1.70 -5.73
CA GLU A 222 -14.38 2.90 -5.17
C GLU A 222 -13.30 2.59 -4.12
N TYR A 223 -13.42 1.49 -3.37
CA TYR A 223 -12.54 1.13 -2.25
C TYR A 223 -11.24 0.45 -2.71
N LYS A 224 -11.32 -0.30 -3.82
CA LYS A 224 -10.18 -0.99 -4.43
C LYS A 224 -9.45 -1.86 -3.42
N VAL A 225 -10.23 -2.63 -2.66
CA VAL A 225 -9.74 -3.46 -1.56
C VAL A 225 -8.79 -4.51 -2.14
N PRO A 226 -7.53 -4.60 -1.67
CA PRO A 226 -6.57 -5.55 -2.19
C PRO A 226 -6.89 -6.97 -1.70
N ILE A 227 -7.33 -7.81 -2.64
CA ILE A 227 -7.80 -9.17 -2.38
C ILE A 227 -6.65 -10.18 -2.46
N LYS A 228 -5.74 -10.02 -3.42
CA LYS A 228 -4.68 -11.00 -3.69
C LYS A 228 -3.43 -10.30 -4.22
N MET A 229 -2.27 -10.76 -3.79
CA MET A 229 -1.00 -10.44 -4.44
C MET A 229 -0.32 -11.75 -4.84
N GLU A 230 0.26 -11.78 -6.03
CA GLU A 230 1.03 -12.93 -6.54
C GLU A 230 2.38 -12.43 -7.07
N SER A 231 3.46 -13.06 -6.62
CA SER A 231 4.80 -12.84 -7.17
C SER A 231 5.37 -14.17 -7.65
N LYS A 232 5.78 -14.21 -8.93
CA LYS A 232 6.52 -15.34 -9.50
C LYS A 232 8.00 -15.15 -9.19
N ILE A 233 8.60 -16.12 -8.51
CA ILE A 233 10.04 -16.19 -8.30
C ILE A 233 10.59 -17.43 -9.00
N ILE A 234 11.92 -17.49 -9.18
CA ILE A 234 12.60 -18.54 -9.97
C ILE A 234 12.20 -19.96 -9.52
N PHE A 235 11.91 -20.16 -8.24
CA PHE A 235 11.54 -21.47 -7.66
C PHE A 235 10.14 -21.51 -7.05
N GLY A 236 9.14 -20.84 -7.64
CA GLY A 236 7.74 -20.98 -7.23
C GLY A 236 6.92 -19.70 -7.33
N SER A 237 5.77 -19.68 -6.66
CA SER A 237 4.96 -18.46 -6.51
C SER A 237 4.64 -18.21 -5.05
N PHE A 238 4.82 -16.96 -4.64
CA PHE A 238 4.31 -16.45 -3.38
C PHE A 238 2.95 -15.81 -3.62
N LYS A 239 1.96 -16.19 -2.81
CA LYS A 239 0.61 -15.62 -2.86
C LYS A 239 0.22 -15.08 -1.50
N ALA A 240 -0.15 -13.81 -1.43
CA ALA A 240 -0.88 -13.26 -0.30
C ALA A 240 -2.36 -13.23 -0.66
N ILE A 241 -3.21 -13.91 0.11
CA ILE A 241 -4.65 -13.99 -0.16
C ILE A 241 -5.39 -13.43 1.06
N LEU A 242 -6.26 -12.45 0.85
CA LEU A 242 -7.08 -11.86 1.91
C LEU A 242 -7.95 -12.94 2.57
N LYS A 243 -7.94 -12.95 3.90
CA LYS A 243 -8.65 -13.91 4.74
C LYS A 243 -9.59 -13.28 5.74
N ASP A 244 -9.31 -12.05 6.14
CA ASP A 244 -10.15 -11.32 7.08
C ASP A 244 -9.96 -9.82 6.86
N ALA A 245 -11.02 -9.07 7.14
CA ALA A 245 -11.12 -7.64 6.86
C ALA A 245 -11.98 -6.96 7.93
N GLU A 246 -11.40 -6.01 8.66
CA GLU A 246 -12.05 -5.26 9.72
C GLU A 246 -12.07 -3.76 9.36
N ASN A 247 -13.18 -3.07 9.65
CA ASN A 247 -13.39 -1.65 9.36
C ASN A 247 -13.03 -1.24 7.91
N VAL A 248 -13.22 -2.15 6.96
CA VAL A 248 -13.15 -1.79 5.55
C VAL A 248 -14.48 -1.10 5.22
N PRO A 249 -14.48 0.04 4.50
CA PRO A 249 -15.70 0.73 4.08
C PRO A 249 -16.57 -0.08 3.08
N TYR A 250 -16.21 -1.34 2.86
CA TYR A 250 -16.88 -2.32 2.04
C TYR A 250 -18.07 -2.96 2.77
N THR A 251 -19.28 -2.43 2.61
CA THR A 251 -20.50 -3.14 3.04
C THR A 251 -20.82 -4.27 2.05
N ASN A 252 -21.05 -5.49 2.56
CA ASN A 252 -21.70 -6.56 1.81
C ASN A 252 -23.11 -6.08 1.40
N LYS A 253 -23.22 -5.50 0.20
CA LYS A 253 -24.50 -5.45 -0.53
C LYS A 253 -24.58 -6.68 -1.42
#